data_AF-A0A943SP50-F1
#
_entry.id   AF-A0A943SP50-F1
#
_cell.length_a   1.000
_cell.length_b   1.000
_cell.length_c   1.000
_cell.angle_alpha   90.00
_cell.angle_beta   90.00
_cell.angle_gamma   90.00
#
_symmetry.space_group_name_H-M   'P 1'
#
loop_
_entity.id
_entity.type
_entity.pdbx_description
1 polymer ?
#
loop_
_entity_poly.entity_id
_entity_poly.type
_entity_poly.pdbx_seq_one_letter_code
_entity_poly.pdbx_strand_id
1 'polypeptide(L)'
;TLLVASENGLGKRTSFDEYRTQGRGGTGIKTMNCTDKTGKVVSATVVSEEDELMLMTTAGQSVRIKVATVRETGRATQGVKLMTLNDGEAIQDISIVIPDDEDEEGAEGAEDAEAGEDSGEAEAPAEE
;
A
#
# COMPACT_ATOMS: atom_id res chain seq x y z
N THR A 1 7.04 -0.67 14.02
CA THR A 1 7.77 -0.46 12.74
C THR A 1 7.39 0.87 12.12
N LEU A 2 8.16 1.38 11.15
CA LEU A 2 7.73 2.49 10.30
C LEU A 2 7.00 1.94 9.08
N LEU A 3 5.74 2.31 8.88
CA LEU A 3 5.00 2.04 7.65
C LEU A 3 5.19 3.20 6.69
N VAL A 4 5.52 2.90 5.44
CA VAL A 4 5.61 3.89 4.36
C VAL A 4 4.77 3.41 3.20
N ALA A 5 3.98 4.32 2.64
CA ALA A 5 3.16 4.05 1.46
C ALA A 5 3.33 5.13 0.39
N SER A 6 3.06 4.74 -0.85
CA SER A 6 3.19 5.58 -2.03
C SER A 6 1.87 5.73 -2.78
N GLU A 7 1.80 6.75 -3.64
CA GLU A 7 0.58 7.14 -4.35
C GLU A 7 0.00 6.03 -5.23
N ASN A 8 0.83 5.15 -5.81
CA ASN A 8 0.38 4.04 -6.66
C ASN A 8 0.04 2.75 -5.89
N GLY A 9 -0.26 2.83 -4.60
CA GLY A 9 -0.74 1.66 -3.86
C GLY A 9 0.34 0.70 -3.40
N LEU A 10 1.61 1.11 -3.39
CA LEU A 10 2.70 0.32 -2.81
C LEU A 10 3.04 0.78 -1.40
N GLY A 11 3.44 -0.15 -0.56
CA GLY A 11 3.90 0.17 0.77
C GLY A 11 4.65 -0.98 1.44
N LYS A 12 5.19 -0.67 2.62
CA LYS A 12 6.02 -1.59 3.38
C LYS A 12 6.12 -1.15 4.83
N ARG A 13 6.49 -2.11 5.67
CA ARG A 13 6.99 -1.86 7.02
C ARG A 13 8.51 -1.97 7.02
N THR A 14 9.17 -1.18 7.85
CA THR A 14 10.62 -1.27 8.05
C THR A 14 10.91 -1.13 9.54
N SER A 15 11.75 -2.00 10.09
CA SER A 15 12.21 -1.90 11.47
C SER A 15 12.91 -0.56 11.73
N PHE A 16 12.71 -0.01 12.92
CA PHE A 16 13.39 1.20 13.36
C PHE A 16 14.91 1.02 13.46
N ASP A 17 15.37 -0.22 13.66
CA ASP A 17 16.80 -0.54 13.74
C ASP A 17 17.55 -0.23 12.44
N GLU A 18 16.84 -0.21 11.30
CA GLU A 18 17.45 0.20 10.04
C GLU A 18 17.69 1.72 10.00
N TYR A 19 17.01 2.53 10.81
CA TYR A 19 17.13 3.99 10.81
C TYR A 19 18.18 4.46 11.82
N ARG A 20 19.43 4.61 11.36
CA ARG A 20 20.50 5.18 12.18
C ARG A 20 20.18 6.60 12.65
N THR A 21 20.48 6.90 13.92
CA THR A 21 20.41 8.26 14.46
C THR A 21 21.35 9.19 13.70
N GLN A 22 20.87 10.35 13.26
CA GLN A 22 21.65 11.38 12.55
C GLN A 22 21.49 12.74 13.23
N GLY A 23 22.50 13.60 13.09
CA GLY A 23 22.41 15.00 13.53
C GLY A 23 21.40 15.79 12.69
N ARG A 24 20.85 16.86 13.28
CA ARG A 24 19.93 17.76 12.59
C ARG A 24 20.64 18.52 11.46
N GLY A 25 19.95 18.72 10.32
CA GLY A 25 20.43 19.53 9.20
C GLY A 25 21.12 18.76 8.07
N GLY A 26 21.17 17.42 8.13
CA GLY A 26 21.61 16.58 7.01
C GLY A 26 20.49 16.26 6.00
N THR A 27 20.85 15.64 4.88
CA THR A 27 19.92 15.20 3.81
C THR A 27 19.06 13.98 4.19
N GLY A 28 19.33 13.35 5.35
CA GLY A 28 18.62 12.15 5.80
C GLY A 28 19.12 10.85 5.16
N ILE A 29 18.30 9.81 5.25
CA ILE A 29 18.57 8.47 4.71
C ILE A 29 17.37 8.00 3.87
N LYS A 30 17.63 7.29 2.76
CA LYS A 30 16.56 6.80 1.88
C LYS A 30 15.67 5.80 2.62
N THR A 31 14.36 6.03 2.59
CA THR A 31 13.30 5.23 3.26
C THR A 31 12.49 4.36 2.29
N MET A 32 12.43 4.75 1.01
CA MET A 32 11.73 4.03 -0.05
C MET A 32 12.40 4.35 -1.39
N ASN A 33 12.38 3.38 -2.31
CA ASN A 33 12.85 3.62 -3.67
C ASN A 33 11.69 4.08 -4.56
N CYS A 34 11.50 5.39 -4.68
CA CYS A 34 10.47 5.97 -5.53
C CYS A 34 10.86 5.85 -7.02
N THR A 35 9.97 5.27 -7.82
CA THR A 35 10.04 5.09 -9.27
C THR A 35 8.68 5.43 -9.88
N ASP A 36 8.57 5.49 -11.20
CA ASP A 36 7.27 5.74 -11.86
C ASP A 36 6.22 4.69 -11.48
N LYS A 37 6.64 3.46 -11.15
CA LYS A 37 5.75 2.39 -10.67
C LYS A 37 5.21 2.64 -9.27
N THR A 38 6.02 3.16 -8.34
CA THR A 38 5.59 3.43 -6.96
C THR A 38 4.91 4.78 -6.83
N GLY A 39 5.37 5.75 -7.63
CA GLY A 39 5.10 7.15 -7.42
C GLY A 39 5.76 7.69 -6.15
N LYS A 40 5.31 8.86 -5.71
CA LYS A 40 5.75 9.59 -4.52
C LYS A 40 5.24 8.95 -3.24
N VAL A 41 5.96 9.19 -2.14
CA VAL A 41 5.51 8.81 -0.79
C VAL A 41 4.37 9.73 -0.37
N VAL A 42 3.26 9.13 0.08
CA VAL A 42 2.06 9.84 0.55
C VAL A 42 1.99 9.87 2.08
N SER A 43 2.40 8.78 2.74
CA SER A 43 2.30 8.64 4.19
C SER A 43 3.48 7.88 4.76
N ALA A 44 3.88 8.26 5.97
CA ALA A 44 4.89 7.59 6.77
C ALA A 44 4.47 7.64 8.24
N THR A 45 4.04 6.51 8.79
CA THR A 45 3.40 6.45 10.11
C THR A 45 4.00 5.33 10.95
N VAL A 46 4.13 5.58 12.25
CA VAL A 46 4.56 4.57 13.21
C VAL A 46 3.40 3.63 13.49
N VAL A 47 3.61 2.32 13.33
CA VAL A 47 2.59 1.30 13.50
C VAL A 47 3.11 0.12 14.33
N SER A 48 2.20 -0.52 15.04
CA SER A 48 2.33 -1.81 15.72
C SER A 48 1.70 -2.92 14.87
N GLU A 49 2.01 -4.18 15.15
CA GLU A 49 1.51 -5.30 14.33
C GLU A 49 0.00 -5.54 14.45
N GLU A 50 -0.57 -5.14 15.59
CA GLU A 50 -1.99 -5.28 15.93
C GLU A 50 -2.84 -4.14 15.34
N ASP A 51 -2.21 -3.08 14.85
CA ASP A 51 -2.93 -1.93 14.29
C ASP A 51 -3.60 -2.28 12.96
N GLU A 52 -4.62 -1.51 12.62
CA GLU A 52 -5.26 -1.54 11.32
C GLU A 52 -5.15 -0.17 10.64
N LEU A 53 -5.13 -0.20 9.31
CA LEU A 53 -4.98 0.98 8.47
C LEU A 53 -6.19 1.15 7.59
N MET A 54 -6.65 2.40 7.49
CA MET A 54 -7.63 2.84 6.51
C MET A 54 -6.89 3.56 5.39
N LEU A 55 -6.94 3.01 4.18
CA LEU A 55 -6.41 3.61 2.96
C LEU A 55 -7.56 4.32 2.25
N MET A 56 -7.35 5.56 1.84
CA MET A 56 -8.34 6.34 1.08
C MET A 56 -7.76 6.76 -0.27
N THR A 57 -8.53 6.53 -1.33
CA THR A 57 -8.18 6.92 -2.70
C THR A 57 -8.79 8.28 -3.06
N THR A 58 -8.26 8.91 -4.10
CA THR A 58 -8.82 10.14 -4.69
C THR A 58 -10.23 9.96 -5.27
N ALA A 59 -10.64 8.72 -5.57
CA ALA A 59 -11.97 8.38 -6.06
C ALA A 59 -13.00 8.15 -4.93
N GLY A 60 -12.58 8.23 -3.67
CA GLY A 60 -13.45 8.02 -2.51
C GLY A 60 -13.63 6.55 -2.11
N GLN A 61 -12.91 5.61 -2.73
CA GLN A 61 -12.83 4.24 -2.24
C GLN A 61 -11.93 4.18 -0.99
N SER A 62 -12.41 3.50 0.05
CA SER A 62 -11.65 3.21 1.26
C SER A 62 -11.48 1.71 1.46
N VAL A 63 -10.30 1.29 1.94
CA VAL A 63 -9.97 -0.10 2.23
C VAL A 63 -9.32 -0.19 3.61
N ARG A 64 -9.82 -1.10 4.45
CA ARG A 64 -9.25 -1.41 5.76
C ARG A 64 -8.32 -2.62 5.62
N ILE A 65 -7.07 -2.50 6.08
CA ILE A 65 -6.10 -3.61 6.08
C ILE A 65 -5.42 -3.74 7.44
N LYS A 66 -5.09 -4.98 7.82
CA LYS A 66 -4.29 -5.25 9.03
C LYS A 66 -2.82 -4.94 8.76
N VAL A 67 -2.14 -4.27 9.69
CA VAL A 67 -0.71 -3.95 9.54
C VAL A 67 0.14 -5.22 9.41
N ALA A 68 -0.24 -6.30 10.09
CA ALA A 68 0.42 -7.60 10.02
C ALA A 68 0.54 -8.17 8.58
N THR A 69 -0.40 -7.87 7.67
CA THR A 69 -0.35 -8.36 6.27
C THR A 69 0.63 -7.56 5.41
N VAL A 70 1.00 -6.35 5.84
CA VAL A 70 1.97 -5.52 5.13
C VAL A 70 3.36 -6.09 5.32
N ARG A 71 4.07 -6.30 4.21
CA ARG A 71 5.40 -6.92 4.24
C ARG A 71 6.42 -6.02 4.92
N GLU A 72 7.17 -6.60 5.86
CA GLU A 72 8.37 -5.97 6.40
C GLU A 72 9.55 -6.16 5.44
N THR A 73 10.16 -5.06 5.02
CA THR A 73 11.32 -5.06 4.12
C THR A 73 12.25 -3.89 4.43
N GLY A 74 13.48 -3.96 3.93
CA GLY A 74 14.46 -2.92 4.21
C GLY A 74 14.14 -1.56 3.61
N ARG A 75 14.86 -0.53 4.07
CA ARG A 75 14.61 0.87 3.71
C ARG A 75 14.76 1.17 2.21
N ALA A 76 15.73 0.58 1.52
CA ALA A 76 16.00 0.95 0.12
C ALA A 76 15.15 0.17 -0.92
N THR A 77 14.04 -0.43 -0.51
CA THR A 77 13.13 -1.21 -1.39
C THR A 77 11.92 -0.37 -1.87
N GLN A 78 11.23 -0.88 -2.90
CA GLN A 78 9.97 -0.32 -3.41
C GLN A 78 8.74 -0.71 -2.58
N GLY A 79 8.83 -1.76 -1.76
CA GLY A 79 7.67 -2.32 -1.04
C GLY A 79 6.82 -3.26 -1.89
N VAL A 80 5.63 -3.58 -1.39
CA VAL A 80 4.65 -4.50 -2.00
C VAL A 80 3.33 -3.79 -2.24
N LYS A 81 2.46 -4.37 -3.07
CA LYS A 81 1.13 -3.82 -3.33
C LYS A 81 0.26 -3.93 -2.08
N LEU A 82 -0.28 -2.81 -1.63
CA LEU A 82 -1.27 -2.72 -0.55
C LEU A 82 -2.69 -2.79 -1.09
N MET A 83 -2.93 -2.13 -2.22
CA MET A 83 -4.21 -2.14 -2.92
C MET A 83 -4.03 -2.04 -4.43
N THR A 84 -5.02 -2.52 -5.17
CA THR A 84 -5.14 -2.25 -6.60
C THR A 84 -5.90 -0.94 -6.79
N LEU A 85 -5.35 -0.05 -7.60
CA LEU A 85 -5.96 1.22 -7.98
C LEU A 85 -6.40 1.12 -9.43
N ASN A 86 -7.49 1.80 -9.79
CA ASN A 86 -7.87 1.93 -11.19
C ASN A 86 -7.00 2.98 -11.90
N ASP A 87 -7.05 3.00 -13.22
CA ASP A 87 -6.29 3.97 -14.02
C ASP A 87 -6.69 5.41 -13.66
N GLY A 88 -5.70 6.22 -13.31
CA GLY A 88 -5.89 7.62 -12.90
C GLY A 88 -6.26 7.82 -11.43
N GLU A 89 -6.40 6.74 -10.64
CA GLU A 89 -6.56 6.83 -9.19
C GLU A 89 -5.22 6.80 -8.47
N ALA A 90 -5.18 7.46 -7.31
CA ALA A 90 -4.04 7.43 -6.40
C ALA A 90 -4.52 7.30 -4.96
N ILE A 91 -3.67 6.76 -4.09
CA ILE A 91 -3.84 6.89 -2.65
C ILE A 91 -3.72 8.35 -2.29
N GLN A 92 -4.75 8.89 -1.64
CA GLN A 92 -4.76 10.25 -1.11
C GLN A 92 -4.22 10.29 0.32
N ASP A 93 -4.65 9.36 1.17
CA ASP A 93 -4.25 9.33 2.58
C ASP A 93 -4.27 7.90 3.16
N ILE A 94 -3.49 7.70 4.23
CA ILE A 94 -3.51 6.50 5.06
C ILE A 94 -3.51 6.88 6.53
N SER A 95 -4.52 6.41 7.24
CA SER A 95 -4.72 6.67 8.66
C SER A 95 -4.79 5.37 9.46
N ILE A 96 -4.34 5.42 10.72
CA ILE A 96 -4.50 4.30 11.66
C ILE A 96 -5.94 4.29 12.15
N VAL A 97 -6.57 3.12 12.15
CA VAL A 97 -7.89 2.93 12.74
C VAL A 97 -7.74 2.80 14.25
N ILE A 98 -8.47 3.64 14.98
CA ILE A 98 -8.57 3.52 16.44
C ILE A 98 -9.74 2.57 16.70
N PRO A 99 -9.51 1.41 17.34
CA PRO A 99 -10.59 0.49 17.66
C PRO A 99 -11.53 1.13 18.67
N ASP A 100 -12.83 1.04 18.41
CA ASP A 100 -13.87 1.26 19.40
C ASP A 100 -14.14 -0.07 20.15
N ASP A 101 -14.61 -0.02 21.40
CA ASP A 101 -14.86 -1.19 22.26
C ASP A 101 -15.85 -2.23 21.66
N GLU A 102 -16.47 -1.93 20.50
CA GLU A 102 -17.45 -2.77 19.79
C GLU A 102 -16.87 -3.46 18.52
N ASP A 103 -15.62 -3.24 18.14
CA ASP A 103 -15.03 -3.69 16.85
C ASP A 103 -14.60 -5.18 16.79
N GLU A 104 -14.75 -5.96 17.86
CA GLU A 104 -14.23 -7.35 17.93
C GLU A 104 -14.97 -8.38 17.04
N GLU A 105 -16.08 -8.05 16.37
CA GLU A 105 -16.93 -9.04 15.65
C GLU A 105 -16.90 -8.98 14.11
N GLY A 106 -16.07 -8.16 13.45
CA GLY A 106 -16.33 -7.76 12.04
C GLY A 106 -15.41 -8.26 10.92
N ALA A 107 -14.50 -9.22 11.11
CA ALA A 107 -13.42 -9.47 10.13
C ALA A 107 -13.53 -10.78 9.32
N GLU A 108 -14.69 -11.08 8.73
CA GLU A 108 -14.80 -12.06 7.64
C GLU A 108 -15.58 -11.47 6.46
N GLY A 109 -14.92 -11.21 5.33
CA GLY A 109 -15.59 -10.84 4.09
C GLY A 109 -14.91 -9.75 3.27
N ALA A 110 -13.78 -10.08 2.65
CA ALA A 110 -13.33 -9.42 1.42
C ALA A 110 -12.52 -10.43 0.61
N GLU A 111 -13.22 -11.45 0.14
CA GLU A 111 -12.73 -12.40 -0.84
C GLU A 111 -12.66 -11.68 -2.20
N ASP A 112 -11.44 -11.56 -2.71
CA ASP A 112 -11.03 -11.65 -4.12
C ASP A 112 -12.09 -11.22 -5.17
N ALA A 113 -12.07 -9.94 -5.56
CA ALA A 113 -12.75 -9.47 -6.75
C ALA A 113 -11.80 -9.53 -7.96
N GLU A 114 -11.56 -10.76 -8.46
CA GLU A 114 -11.01 -10.99 -9.80
C GLU A 114 -12.09 -10.66 -10.84
N ALA A 115 -12.04 -9.46 -11.42
CA ALA A 115 -12.80 -9.10 -12.61
C ALA A 115 -11.95 -9.39 -13.86
N GLY A 116 -12.23 -10.50 -14.53
CA GLY A 116 -11.57 -10.91 -15.77
C GLY A 116 -12.55 -11.38 -16.84
N GLU A 117 -13.18 -10.45 -17.55
CA GLU A 117 -13.80 -10.56 -18.88
C GLU A 117 -13.64 -9.16 -19.48
N ASP A 118 -13.18 -8.86 -20.70
CA ASP A 118 -13.38 -9.42 -22.05
C ASP A 118 -12.43 -8.58 -22.94
N SER A 119 -11.68 -9.08 -23.93
CA SER A 119 -12.14 -9.25 -25.31
C SER A 119 -10.92 -9.48 -26.20
N GLY A 120 -10.90 -10.59 -26.94
CA GLY A 120 -9.92 -10.86 -27.99
C GLY A 120 -10.66 -11.10 -29.29
N GLU A 121 -10.90 -10.04 -30.05
CA GLU A 121 -11.55 -10.10 -31.36
C GLU A 121 -10.54 -10.41 -32.47
N ALA A 122 -10.84 -11.49 -33.20
CA ALA A 122 -10.58 -11.81 -34.60
C ALA A 122 -9.21 -11.51 -35.24
N GLU A 123 -8.58 -12.55 -35.80
CA GLU A 123 -8.25 -12.60 -37.24
C GLU A 123 -8.08 -14.05 -37.71
N ALA A 124 -8.88 -14.44 -38.71
CA ALA A 124 -8.60 -15.54 -39.63
C ALA A 124 -8.28 -14.89 -41.00
N PRO A 125 -7.45 -15.51 -41.86
CA PRO A 125 -8.06 -16.41 -42.84
C PRO A 125 -7.19 -17.58 -43.37
N ALA A 126 -7.93 -18.61 -43.83
CA ALA A 126 -7.80 -19.41 -45.06
C ALA A 126 -6.55 -20.28 -45.38
N GLU A 127 -6.90 -21.50 -45.82
CA GLU A 127 -6.12 -22.62 -46.37
C GLU A 127 -5.14 -22.29 -47.52
N GLU A 128 -4.04 -23.05 -47.58
CA GLU A 128 -3.80 -24.08 -48.62
C GLU A 128 -3.11 -25.30 -48.00
#